data_AF-A0A9P1G1A5-F1
#
_entry.id   AF-A0A9P1G1A5-F1
#
_cell.length_a   1.000
_cell.length_b   1.000
_cell.length_c   1.000
_cell.angle_alpha   90.00
_cell.angle_beta   90.00
_cell.angle_gamma   90.00
#
_symmetry.space_group_name_H-M   'P 1'
#
loop_
_entity.id
_entity.type
_entity.pdbx_description
1 polymer ?
#
loop_
_entity_poly.entity_id
_entity_poly.type
_entity_poly.pdbx_seq_one_letter_code
_entity_poly.pdbx_strand_id
1 'polypeptide(L)'
;MRSMLQHHLRPDGTISFPDFLKVVNFLKELEKDKVGKIIDDHTDQNCCIPAREVCTFFRVCGFISKVQAERMEVQELVDQGDGQGSKYLGRAPIIDIWIRLHALLKETAVERERQYVLTNGGWTEYDYIDFKKAFHRFDEDMSDMLERDELVQAMDLLRGNVWRAQSSVNMMLSACGVDSERDVKVNFMSFLRLLKLIDEVETRHNLGITMGYSPERTDRLYSGFQALDQEGHGSVQKATLANAMRKATAKWCSQTQLSEALFPLGSNSAPVNFQGFLKVVKALENVVEGDWEECLDDICAWENSLGLDEEEGNVEEHLEAQTPTSTPSMKLNRMSSAVAGKMSLFT
;
A
#
# COMPACT_ATOMS: atom_id res chain seq x y z
N MET A 1 -8.67 30.21 22.42
CA MET A 1 -8.23 30.35 21.01
C MET A 1 -9.01 31.45 20.27
N ARG A 2 -10.35 31.40 20.24
CA ARG A 2 -11.20 32.40 19.54
C ARG A 2 -10.92 33.86 19.94
N SER A 3 -10.79 34.14 21.24
CA SER A 3 -10.51 35.48 21.76
C SER A 3 -9.13 36.03 21.33
N MET A 4 -8.13 35.16 21.20
CA MET A 4 -6.78 35.56 20.80
C MET A 4 -6.72 35.87 19.30
N LEU A 5 -7.32 35.02 18.45
CA LEU A 5 -7.39 35.29 17.02
C LEU A 5 -8.14 36.59 16.73
N GLN A 6 -9.24 36.86 17.44
CA GLN A 6 -9.99 38.12 17.31
C GLN A 6 -9.15 39.35 17.67
N HIS A 7 -8.16 39.23 18.56
CA HIS A 7 -7.28 40.34 18.92
C HIS A 7 -6.24 40.67 17.83
N HIS A 8 -5.89 39.69 17.01
CA HIS A 8 -4.88 39.83 15.96
C HIS A 8 -5.47 40.01 14.54
N LEU A 9 -6.78 39.79 14.39
CA LEU A 9 -7.51 40.04 13.14
C LEU A 9 -7.76 41.54 12.96
N ARG A 10 -7.46 42.03 11.76
CA ARG A 10 -7.83 43.38 11.32
C ARG A 10 -9.33 43.45 10.99
N PRO A 11 -9.91 44.66 10.89
CA PRO A 11 -11.32 44.84 10.55
C PRO A 11 -11.75 44.22 9.21
N ASP A 12 -10.81 44.06 8.27
CA ASP A 12 -11.02 43.41 6.97
C ASP A 12 -10.92 41.87 7.01
N GLY A 13 -10.71 41.29 8.20
CA GLY A 13 -10.53 39.86 8.38
C GLY A 13 -9.13 39.35 8.04
N THR A 14 -8.17 40.23 7.72
CA THR A 14 -6.78 39.83 7.45
C THR A 14 -5.91 39.82 8.70
N ILE A 15 -4.81 39.07 8.68
CA ILE A 15 -3.79 39.06 9.72
C ILE A 15 -2.44 39.54 9.14
N SER A 16 -1.74 40.40 9.87
CA SER A 16 -0.39 40.83 9.46
C SER A 16 0.61 39.70 9.68
N PHE A 17 1.70 39.63 8.90
CA PHE A 17 2.73 38.61 9.12
C PHE A 17 3.33 38.64 10.55
N PRO A 18 3.67 39.80 11.14
CA PRO A 18 4.11 39.85 12.54
C PRO A 18 3.08 39.31 13.53
N ASP A 19 1.78 39.61 13.34
CA ASP A 19 0.74 39.10 14.22
C ASP A 19 0.49 37.60 14.02
N PHE A 20 0.60 37.11 12.79
CA PHE A 20 0.60 35.68 12.49
C PHE A 20 1.72 34.94 13.25
N LEU A 21 2.94 35.48 13.28
CA LEU A 21 4.03 34.89 14.06
C LEU A 21 3.73 34.86 15.57
N LYS A 22 3.06 35.87 16.12
CA LYS A 22 2.61 35.86 17.53
C LYS A 22 1.59 34.78 17.79
N VAL A 23 0.61 34.62 16.89
CA VAL A 23 -0.39 33.55 16.94
C VAL A 23 0.30 32.18 16.93
N VAL A 24 1.25 31.97 16.01
CA VAL A 24 2.02 30.71 15.90
C VAL A 24 2.82 30.44 17.18
N ASN A 25 3.52 31.43 17.72
CA ASN A 25 4.28 31.26 18.96
C ASN A 25 3.36 30.90 20.13
N PHE A 26 2.21 31.57 20.26
CA PHE A 26 1.24 31.22 21.29
C PHE A 26 0.69 29.80 21.13
N LEU A 27 0.42 29.34 19.91
CA LEU A 27 -0.02 27.96 19.67
C LEU A 27 1.06 26.95 20.08
N LYS A 28 2.33 27.24 19.80
CA LYS A 28 3.46 26.42 20.27
C LYS A 28 3.53 26.37 21.79
N GLU A 29 3.36 27.49 22.49
CA GLU A 29 3.34 27.50 23.95
C GLU A 29 2.14 26.72 24.53
N LEU A 30 0.96 26.81 23.92
CA LEU A 30 -0.19 25.98 24.30
C LEU A 30 0.07 24.48 24.11
N GLU A 31 0.77 24.11 23.03
CA GLU A 31 1.16 22.72 22.78
C GLU A 31 2.16 22.23 23.83
N LYS A 32 3.20 23.04 24.13
CA LYS A 32 4.15 22.76 25.22
C LYS A 32 3.45 22.59 26.56
N ASP A 33 2.47 23.43 26.88
CA ASP A 33 1.70 23.35 28.12
C ASP A 33 0.88 22.05 28.20
N LYS A 34 0.26 21.63 27.10
CA LYS A 34 -0.49 20.36 27.04
C LYS A 34 0.42 19.16 27.26
N VAL A 35 1.55 19.11 26.54
CA VAL A 35 2.54 18.03 26.67
C VAL A 35 3.12 18.01 28.07
N GLY A 36 3.44 19.20 28.60
CA GLY A 36 3.92 19.38 29.96
C GLY A 36 2.96 18.80 30.99
N LYS A 37 1.65 19.03 30.88
CA LYS A 37 0.65 18.43 31.78
C LYS A 37 0.65 16.89 31.71
N ILE A 38 0.74 16.32 30.52
CA ILE A 38 0.82 14.86 30.35
C ILE A 38 2.09 14.31 31.03
N ILE A 39 3.22 15.02 30.90
CA ILE A 39 4.46 14.65 31.58
C ILE A 39 4.27 14.72 33.09
N ASP A 40 3.72 15.83 33.59
CA ASP A 40 3.47 16.05 35.02
C ASP A 40 2.56 14.95 35.60
N ASP A 41 1.57 14.45 34.85
CA ASP A 41 0.69 13.34 35.24
C ASP A 41 1.40 11.97 35.33
N HIS A 42 2.53 11.81 34.62
CA HIS A 42 3.28 10.54 34.53
C HIS A 42 4.63 10.57 35.27
N THR A 43 5.00 11.70 35.87
CA THR A 43 6.24 11.86 36.63
C THR A 43 5.97 12.26 38.07
N ASP A 44 6.97 12.13 38.93
CA ASP A 44 6.94 12.76 40.24
C ASP A 44 7.09 14.30 40.12
N GLN A 45 6.86 15.02 41.21
CA GLN A 45 6.94 16.50 41.24
C GLN A 45 8.28 17.08 40.77
N ASN A 46 9.32 16.25 40.65
CA ASN A 46 10.66 16.66 40.22
C ASN A 46 10.88 16.50 38.70
N CYS A 47 10.05 15.73 37.98
CA CYS A 47 10.11 15.55 36.53
C CYS A 47 11.52 15.20 36.00
N CYS A 48 12.24 14.32 36.69
CA CYS A 48 13.61 13.92 36.35
C CYS A 48 13.63 12.53 35.73
N ILE A 49 13.82 12.43 34.42
CA ILE A 49 13.80 11.17 33.69
C ILE A 49 15.22 10.81 33.24
N PRO A 50 15.73 9.59 33.53
CA PRO A 50 17.02 9.16 32.99
C PRO A 50 17.01 9.23 31.47
N ALA A 51 18.06 9.79 30.85
CA ALA A 51 18.10 10.00 29.40
C ALA A 51 17.83 8.70 28.60
N ARG A 52 18.37 7.56 29.07
CA ARG A 52 18.16 6.23 28.50
C ARG A 52 16.71 5.69 28.61
N GLU A 53 15.89 6.29 29.47
CA GLU A 53 14.51 5.87 29.75
C GLU A 53 13.48 6.73 29.02
N VAL A 54 13.89 7.80 28.34
CA VAL A 54 13.01 8.73 27.61
C VAL A 54 12.14 8.00 26.58
N CYS A 55 12.72 7.08 25.79
CA CYS A 55 11.95 6.26 24.85
C CYS A 55 10.84 5.46 25.54
N THR A 56 11.14 4.85 26.69
CA THR A 56 10.17 4.05 27.44
C THR A 56 9.09 4.96 28.02
N PHE A 57 9.48 6.12 28.54
CA PHE A 57 8.58 7.13 29.06
C PHE A 57 7.62 7.66 27.99
N PHE A 58 8.12 8.07 26.81
CA PHE A 58 7.27 8.50 25.70
C PHE A 58 6.26 7.45 25.27
N ARG A 59 6.65 6.17 25.29
CA ARG A 59 5.73 5.07 25.02
C ARG A 59 4.65 4.94 26.11
N VAL A 60 5.01 5.11 27.38
CA VAL A 60 4.05 5.07 28.50
C VAL A 60 3.05 6.23 28.41
N CYS A 61 3.51 7.43 28.04
CA CYS A 61 2.67 8.59 27.80
C CYS A 61 1.84 8.51 26.50
N GLY A 62 2.04 7.47 25.68
CA GLY A 62 1.34 7.31 24.40
C GLY A 62 1.82 8.25 23.28
N PHE A 63 3.00 8.87 23.42
CA PHE A 63 3.55 9.79 22.42
C PHE A 63 4.17 9.10 21.22
N ILE A 64 4.66 7.87 21.39
CA ILE A 64 5.25 7.07 20.31
C ILE A 64 4.66 5.67 20.29
N SER A 65 4.69 5.04 19.13
CA SER A 65 4.24 3.66 18.93
C SER A 65 5.31 2.65 19.39
N LYS A 66 5.05 1.35 19.15
CA LYS A 66 6.04 0.28 19.41
C LYS A 66 7.09 0.14 18.29
N VAL A 67 6.99 0.95 17.24
CA VAL A 67 7.85 0.85 16.05
C VAL A 67 9.31 1.14 16.44
N GLN A 68 10.24 0.35 15.91
CA GLN A 68 11.68 0.47 16.23
C GLN A 68 12.29 1.75 15.66
N ALA A 69 11.87 2.18 14.47
CA ALA A 69 12.37 3.40 13.84
C ALA A 69 12.13 4.65 14.72
N GLU A 70 10.91 4.84 15.23
CA GLU A 70 10.59 5.97 16.12
C GLU A 70 11.46 5.98 17.38
N ARG A 71 11.81 4.81 17.92
CA ARG A 71 12.71 4.70 19.07
C ARG A 71 14.14 5.13 18.76
N MET A 72 14.62 4.83 17.53
CA MET A 72 15.94 5.28 17.10
C MET A 72 15.98 6.81 16.96
N GLU A 73 14.94 7.42 16.39
CA GLU A 73 14.84 8.87 16.27
C GLU A 73 14.80 9.57 17.64
N VAL A 74 14.04 9.04 18.60
CA VAL A 74 14.04 9.57 19.98
C VAL A 74 15.43 9.50 20.60
N GLN A 75 16.13 8.37 20.44
CA GLN A 75 17.48 8.22 20.99
C GLN A 75 18.45 9.21 20.37
N GLU A 76 18.39 9.39 19.06
CA GLU A 76 19.22 10.37 18.35
C GLU A 76 18.93 11.80 18.82
N LEU A 77 17.66 12.19 18.98
CA LEU A 77 17.29 13.50 19.51
C LEU A 77 17.75 13.71 20.97
N VAL A 78 17.71 12.66 21.79
CA VAL A 78 18.25 12.68 23.16
C VAL A 78 19.76 12.90 23.14
N ASP A 79 20.47 12.23 22.24
CA ASP A 79 21.93 12.32 22.10
C ASP A 79 22.38 13.69 21.54
N GLN A 80 21.56 14.31 20.68
CA GLN A 80 21.80 15.63 20.09
C GLN A 80 21.41 16.81 21.00
N GLY A 81 20.47 16.60 21.94
CA GLY A 81 19.95 17.66 22.79
C GLY A 81 20.96 18.19 23.83
N ASP A 82 20.54 19.22 24.57
CA ASP A 82 21.32 19.85 25.65
C ASP A 82 21.69 18.89 26.82
N GLY A 83 21.24 17.64 26.73
CA GLY A 83 21.74 16.50 27.50
C GLY A 83 23.14 16.05 27.09
N GLN A 84 24.04 16.96 26.71
CA GLN A 84 25.47 16.76 26.45
C GLN A 84 26.18 16.14 27.69
N GLY A 85 25.88 14.88 28.00
CA GLY A 85 26.35 14.15 29.17
C GLY A 85 25.45 14.19 30.41
N SER A 86 24.27 14.81 30.38
CA SER A 86 23.36 14.73 31.54
C SER A 86 22.73 13.35 31.64
N LYS A 87 22.87 12.70 32.79
CA LYS A 87 22.25 11.39 33.06
C LYS A 87 20.72 11.49 33.16
N TYR A 88 20.20 12.69 33.45
CA TYR A 88 18.78 12.95 33.68
C TYR A 88 18.32 14.19 32.90
N LEU A 89 17.12 14.12 32.36
CA LEU A 89 16.45 15.21 31.68
C LEU A 89 15.32 15.73 32.56
N GLY A 90 15.29 17.06 32.73
CA GLY A 90 14.17 17.73 33.37
C GLY A 90 13.01 17.93 32.40
N ARG A 91 11.92 18.52 32.90
CA ARG A 91 10.68 18.77 32.15
C ARG A 91 10.88 19.49 30.81
N ALA A 92 11.59 20.62 30.79
CA ALA A 92 11.74 21.44 29.58
C ALA A 92 12.46 20.71 28.43
N PRO A 93 13.64 20.09 28.65
CA PRO A 93 14.28 19.27 27.61
C PRO A 93 13.40 18.15 27.05
N ILE A 94 12.58 17.51 27.88
CA ILE A 94 11.67 16.42 27.46
C ILE A 94 10.59 16.97 26.52
N ILE A 95 10.01 18.12 26.85
CA ILE A 95 9.03 18.81 26.00
C ILE A 95 9.66 19.19 24.66
N ASP A 96 10.88 19.74 24.66
CA ASP A 96 11.58 20.13 23.44
C ASP A 96 11.91 18.92 22.55
N ILE A 97 12.36 17.81 23.13
CA ILE A 97 12.59 16.56 22.40
C ILE A 97 11.28 16.06 21.78
N TRP A 98 10.17 16.08 22.52
CA TRP A 98 8.87 15.66 22.01
C TRP A 98 8.42 16.52 20.82
N ILE A 99 8.57 17.86 20.89
CA ILE A 99 8.20 18.75 19.78
C ILE A 99 9.03 18.43 18.53
N ARG A 100 10.35 18.27 18.69
CA ARG A 100 11.25 17.95 17.57
C ARG A 100 10.91 16.60 16.95
N LEU A 101 10.65 15.60 17.79
CA LEU A 101 10.22 14.28 17.34
C LEU A 101 8.91 14.36 16.55
N HIS A 102 7.90 15.04 17.08
CA HIS A 102 6.61 15.17 16.41
C HIS A 102 6.74 15.85 15.04
N ALA A 103 7.56 16.91 14.96
CA ALA A 103 7.87 17.57 13.69
C ALA A 103 8.56 16.62 12.69
N LEU A 104 9.56 15.85 13.15
CA LEU A 104 10.28 14.88 12.34
C LEU A 104 9.38 13.73 11.85
N LEU A 105 8.50 13.22 12.71
CA LEU A 105 7.54 12.18 12.33
C LEU A 105 6.55 12.69 11.29
N LYS A 106 6.09 13.93 11.40
CA LYS A 106 5.22 14.56 10.40
C LYS A 106 5.94 14.70 9.06
N GLU A 107 7.18 15.17 9.04
CA GLU A 107 7.98 15.29 7.82
C GLU A 107 8.22 13.92 7.17
N THR A 108 8.58 12.91 7.98
CA THR A 108 8.79 11.54 7.51
C THR A 108 7.50 10.93 6.96
N ALA A 109 6.34 11.22 7.56
CA ALA A 109 5.05 10.77 7.06
C ALA A 109 4.72 11.39 5.70
N VAL A 110 4.92 12.71 5.55
CA VAL A 110 4.73 13.44 4.29
C VAL A 110 5.65 12.88 3.20
N GLU A 111 6.92 12.63 3.51
CA GLU A 111 7.84 12.06 2.51
C GLU A 111 7.46 10.61 2.16
N ARG A 112 6.99 9.81 3.13
CA ARG A 112 6.49 8.45 2.85
C ARG A 112 5.27 8.47 1.92
N GLU A 113 4.34 9.39 2.15
CA GLU A 113 3.17 9.60 1.29
C GLU A 113 3.60 9.98 -0.13
N ARG A 114 4.53 10.92 -0.24
CA ARG A 114 5.11 11.32 -1.52
C ARG A 114 5.81 10.17 -2.24
N GLN A 115 6.65 9.39 -1.55
CA GLN A 115 7.33 8.23 -2.12
C GLN A 115 6.37 7.14 -2.57
N TYR A 116 5.27 6.92 -1.85
CA TYR A 116 4.21 6.01 -2.28
C TYR A 116 3.62 6.47 -3.62
N VAL A 117 3.31 7.76 -3.76
CA VAL A 117 2.74 8.30 -5.01
C VAL A 117 3.67 8.09 -6.20
N LEU A 118 4.96 8.41 -6.03
CA LEU A 118 5.95 8.34 -7.10
C LEU A 118 6.34 6.89 -7.46
N THR A 119 6.58 6.05 -6.45
CA THR A 119 7.18 4.71 -6.66
C THR A 119 6.11 3.63 -6.82
N ASN A 120 5.08 3.64 -5.98
CA ASN A 120 4.06 2.59 -5.97
C ASN A 120 2.84 2.98 -6.82
N GLY A 121 2.46 4.25 -6.78
CA GLY A 121 1.34 4.78 -7.55
C GLY A 121 1.63 4.86 -9.05
N GLY A 122 2.89 5.18 -9.40
CA GLY A 122 3.27 5.52 -10.77
C GLY A 122 2.76 6.90 -11.19
N TRP A 123 2.42 7.74 -10.22
CA TRP A 123 1.94 9.11 -10.44
C TRP A 123 3.10 10.11 -10.34
N THR A 124 2.83 11.34 -10.73
CA THR A 124 3.81 12.44 -10.74
C THR A 124 3.77 13.28 -9.46
N GLU A 125 4.75 14.17 -9.31
CA GLU A 125 4.74 15.17 -8.23
C GLU A 125 3.52 16.10 -8.30
N TYR A 126 3.05 16.41 -9.51
CA TYR A 126 1.86 17.23 -9.69
C TYR A 126 0.61 16.52 -9.15
N ASP A 127 0.49 15.23 -9.42
CA ASP A 127 -0.60 14.41 -8.88
C ASP A 127 -0.56 14.38 -7.35
N TYR A 128 0.62 14.24 -6.73
CA TYR A 128 0.77 14.31 -5.27
C TYR A 128 0.19 15.61 -4.69
N ILE A 129 0.54 16.74 -5.30
CA ILE A 129 0.07 18.07 -4.86
C ILE A 129 -1.45 18.17 -5.02
N ASP A 130 -2.00 17.71 -6.14
CA ASP A 130 -3.44 17.74 -6.40
C ASP A 130 -4.21 16.82 -5.45
N PHE A 131 -3.68 15.63 -5.14
CA PHE A 131 -4.27 14.72 -4.16
C PHE A 131 -4.28 15.33 -2.76
N LYS A 132 -3.15 15.93 -2.31
CA LYS A 132 -3.09 16.63 -1.01
C LYS A 132 -4.08 17.80 -0.96
N LYS A 133 -4.18 18.57 -2.04
CA LYS A 133 -5.10 19.69 -2.13
C LYS A 133 -6.56 19.24 -2.08
N ALA A 134 -6.90 18.16 -2.78
CA ALA A 134 -8.24 17.58 -2.72
C ALA A 134 -8.57 17.07 -1.31
N PHE A 135 -7.64 16.36 -0.67
CA PHE A 135 -7.83 15.85 0.69
C PHE A 135 -8.05 16.99 1.70
N HIS A 136 -7.13 17.96 1.81
CA HIS A 136 -7.27 19.07 2.75
C HIS A 136 -8.45 20.01 2.43
N ARG A 137 -8.96 20.00 1.20
CA ARG A 137 -10.13 20.81 0.84
C ARG A 137 -11.41 20.29 1.50
N PHE A 138 -11.51 18.98 1.70
CA PHE A 138 -12.71 18.34 2.24
C PHE A 138 -12.57 17.89 3.68
N ASP A 139 -11.35 17.88 4.26
CA ASP A 139 -11.12 17.75 5.70
C ASP A 139 -11.49 19.08 6.41
N GLU A 140 -12.78 19.26 6.71
CA GLU A 140 -13.31 20.54 7.18
C GLU A 140 -12.81 20.92 8.59
N ASP A 141 -12.53 19.91 9.42
CA ASP A 141 -12.11 20.07 10.81
C ASP A 141 -10.58 20.02 10.99
N MET A 142 -9.83 19.78 9.92
CA MET A 142 -8.37 19.60 9.93
C MET A 142 -7.95 18.47 10.86
N SER A 143 -8.70 17.36 10.86
CA SER A 143 -8.40 16.18 11.66
C SER A 143 -7.32 15.28 11.03
N ASP A 144 -6.84 15.62 9.83
CA ASP A 144 -5.97 14.78 9.00
C ASP A 144 -6.65 13.43 8.61
N MET A 145 -7.98 13.37 8.68
CA MET A 145 -8.79 12.21 8.32
C MET A 145 -10.03 12.67 7.54
N LEU A 146 -10.41 11.93 6.49
CA LEU A 146 -11.68 12.14 5.82
C LEU A 146 -12.74 11.20 6.37
N GLU A 147 -13.87 11.78 6.75
CA GLU A 147 -15.12 11.05 6.99
C GLU A 147 -15.72 10.54 5.68
N ARG A 148 -16.75 9.68 5.75
CA ARG A 148 -17.36 9.06 4.56
C ARG A 148 -17.79 10.09 3.50
N ASP A 149 -18.48 11.14 3.91
CA ASP A 149 -19.04 12.14 2.99
C ASP A 149 -17.96 13.03 2.39
N GLU A 150 -16.93 13.37 3.17
CA GLU A 150 -15.76 14.13 2.73
C GLU A 150 -14.91 13.31 1.74
N LEU A 151 -14.73 12.02 2.04
CA LEU A 151 -14.07 11.06 1.15
C LEU A 151 -14.79 10.99 -0.20
N VAL A 152 -16.11 10.79 -0.21
CA VAL A 152 -16.89 10.72 -1.45
C VAL A 152 -16.67 11.97 -2.30
N GLN A 153 -16.73 13.16 -1.68
CA GLN A 153 -16.52 14.43 -2.39
C GLN A 153 -15.08 14.58 -2.93
N ALA A 154 -14.08 14.18 -2.15
CA ALA A 154 -12.69 14.19 -2.58
C ALA A 154 -12.46 13.26 -3.78
N MET A 155 -13.06 12.08 -3.77
CA MET A 155 -12.98 11.11 -4.86
C MET A 155 -13.71 11.61 -6.12
N ASP A 156 -14.90 12.20 -5.97
CA ASP A 156 -15.61 12.78 -7.12
C ASP A 156 -14.86 13.94 -7.77
N LEU A 157 -14.15 14.75 -6.97
CA LEU A 157 -13.31 15.83 -7.49
C LEU A 157 -12.16 15.29 -8.36
N LEU A 158 -11.56 14.16 -7.99
CA LEU A 158 -10.38 13.61 -8.66
C LEU A 158 -10.69 12.60 -9.77
N ARG A 159 -11.81 11.87 -9.68
CA ARG A 159 -12.16 10.74 -10.58
C ARG A 159 -13.58 10.83 -11.15
N GLY A 160 -14.33 11.89 -10.84
CA GLY A 160 -15.70 12.06 -11.29
C GLY A 160 -16.66 11.03 -10.68
N ASN A 161 -17.78 10.74 -11.34
CA ASN A 161 -18.79 9.81 -10.83
C ASN A 161 -18.53 8.33 -11.20
N VAL A 162 -17.46 8.04 -11.94
CA VAL A 162 -17.22 6.70 -12.52
C VAL A 162 -16.99 5.65 -11.43
N TRP A 163 -16.22 6.00 -10.40
CA TRP A 163 -15.88 5.10 -9.29
C TRP A 163 -17.12 4.65 -8.49
N ARG A 164 -18.19 5.45 -8.45
CA ARG A 164 -19.45 5.11 -7.77
C ARG A 164 -20.20 3.97 -8.45
N ALA A 165 -20.04 3.83 -9.77
CA ALA A 165 -20.69 2.77 -10.55
C ALA A 165 -19.90 1.46 -10.53
N GLN A 166 -18.60 1.50 -10.22
CA GLN A 166 -17.68 0.40 -10.53
C GLN A 166 -17.67 -0.75 -9.53
N SER A 167 -18.21 -0.60 -8.32
CA SER A 167 -18.40 -1.68 -7.33
C SER A 167 -18.78 -1.05 -5.98
N SER A 168 -19.21 -1.87 -5.02
CA SER A 168 -19.51 -1.41 -3.66
C SER A 168 -18.29 -0.69 -3.07
N VAL A 169 -18.41 0.62 -2.84
CA VAL A 169 -17.43 1.45 -2.12
C VAL A 169 -16.94 0.76 -0.85
N ASN A 170 -17.81 0.00 -0.19
CA ASN A 170 -17.48 -0.77 0.99
C ASN A 170 -16.42 -1.86 0.75
N MET A 171 -16.38 -2.49 -0.43
CA MET A 171 -15.32 -3.46 -0.77
C MET A 171 -13.96 -2.75 -0.91
N MET A 172 -13.93 -1.58 -1.54
CA MET A 172 -12.70 -0.78 -1.67
C MET A 172 -12.19 -0.29 -0.31
N LEU A 173 -13.11 0.18 0.55
CA LEU A 173 -12.81 0.54 1.93
C LEU A 173 -12.25 -0.66 2.71
N SER A 174 -12.90 -1.82 2.61
CA SER A 174 -12.45 -3.05 3.25
C SER A 174 -11.07 -3.49 2.75
N ALA A 175 -10.77 -3.35 1.46
CA ALA A 175 -9.46 -3.65 0.90
C ALA A 175 -8.35 -2.73 1.47
N CYS A 176 -8.72 -1.53 1.90
CA CYS A 176 -7.83 -0.60 2.59
C CYS A 176 -7.80 -0.80 4.11
N GLY A 177 -8.47 -1.81 4.64
CA GLY A 177 -8.58 -2.08 6.08
C GLY A 177 -9.53 -1.13 6.82
N VAL A 178 -10.41 -0.44 6.09
CA VAL A 178 -11.41 0.47 6.66
C VAL A 178 -12.73 -0.28 6.80
N ASP A 179 -13.21 -0.38 8.04
CA ASP A 179 -14.49 -1.03 8.35
C ASP A 179 -15.65 -0.14 7.85
N SER A 180 -16.38 -0.60 6.84
CA SER A 180 -17.49 0.14 6.25
C SER A 180 -18.72 0.23 7.15
N GLU A 181 -18.85 -0.67 8.12
CA GLU A 181 -20.01 -0.72 9.03
C GLU A 181 -19.82 0.22 10.24
N ARG A 182 -18.61 0.74 10.43
CA ARG A 182 -18.27 1.70 11.48
C ARG A 182 -18.13 3.12 10.91
N ASP A 183 -17.81 4.04 11.81
CA ASP A 183 -17.41 5.39 11.48
C ASP A 183 -16.17 5.36 10.55
N VAL A 184 -16.39 5.68 9.27
CA VAL A 184 -15.37 5.61 8.22
C VAL A 184 -14.43 6.78 8.41
N LYS A 185 -13.17 6.49 8.76
CA LYS A 185 -12.10 7.49 8.86
C LYS A 185 -10.92 7.07 8.01
N VAL A 186 -10.60 7.91 7.03
CA VAL A 186 -9.57 7.61 6.02
C VAL A 186 -8.46 8.65 6.11
N ASN A 187 -7.30 8.25 6.60
CA ASN A 187 -6.11 9.10 6.54
C ASN A 187 -5.57 9.22 5.10
N PHE A 188 -4.65 10.17 4.88
CA PHE A 188 -4.15 10.46 3.53
C PHE A 188 -3.52 9.25 2.83
N MET A 189 -2.74 8.43 3.55
CA MET A 189 -2.15 7.22 2.97
C MET A 189 -3.21 6.20 2.51
N SER A 190 -4.29 6.04 3.27
CA SER A 190 -5.40 5.14 2.90
C SER A 190 -6.19 5.71 1.72
N PHE A 191 -6.36 7.02 1.67
CA PHE A 191 -6.94 7.73 0.52
C PHE A 191 -6.14 7.50 -0.77
N LEU A 192 -4.81 7.58 -0.71
CA LEU A 192 -3.94 7.26 -1.85
C LEU A 192 -4.10 5.81 -2.31
N ARG A 193 -4.23 4.85 -1.40
CA ARG A 193 -4.47 3.43 -1.76
C ARG A 193 -5.82 3.23 -2.43
N LEU A 194 -6.86 3.94 -1.99
CA LEU A 194 -8.17 3.92 -2.64
C LEU A 194 -8.10 4.47 -4.07
N LEU A 195 -7.41 5.60 -4.28
CA LEU A 195 -7.18 6.14 -5.62
C LEU A 195 -6.44 5.13 -6.51
N LYS A 196 -5.41 4.45 -5.98
CA LYS A 196 -4.67 3.43 -6.72
C LYS A 196 -5.57 2.28 -7.15
N LEU A 197 -6.40 1.79 -6.23
CA LEU A 197 -7.32 0.70 -6.49
C LEU A 197 -8.32 1.05 -7.60
N ILE A 198 -8.83 2.29 -7.63
CA ILE A 198 -9.72 2.75 -8.70
C ILE A 198 -8.99 2.83 -10.04
N ASP A 199 -7.78 3.39 -10.07
CA ASP A 199 -6.98 3.45 -11.30
C ASP A 199 -6.67 2.05 -11.85
N GLU A 200 -6.46 1.07 -10.97
CA GLU A 200 -6.26 -0.34 -11.33
C GLU A 200 -7.53 -1.00 -11.88
N VAL A 201 -8.69 -0.76 -11.25
CA VAL A 201 -9.99 -1.22 -11.75
C VAL A 201 -10.29 -0.62 -13.12
N GLU A 202 -10.08 0.68 -13.29
CA GLU A 202 -10.29 1.37 -14.57
C GLU A 202 -9.33 0.83 -15.65
N THR A 203 -8.06 0.66 -15.33
CA THR A 203 -7.08 0.07 -16.26
C THR A 203 -7.51 -1.32 -16.69
N ARG A 204 -7.95 -2.15 -15.75
CA ARG A 204 -8.45 -3.50 -16.01
C ARG A 204 -9.69 -3.47 -16.90
N HIS A 205 -10.68 -2.64 -16.61
CA HIS A 205 -11.89 -2.46 -17.42
C HIS A 205 -11.53 -2.01 -18.84
N ASN A 206 -10.62 -1.05 -18.99
CA ASN A 206 -10.13 -0.60 -20.29
C ASN A 206 -9.48 -1.75 -21.08
N LEU A 207 -8.66 -2.59 -20.44
CA LEU A 207 -8.12 -3.80 -21.08
C LEU A 207 -9.23 -4.76 -21.53
N GLY A 208 -10.25 -4.99 -20.69
CA GLY A 208 -11.41 -5.79 -21.04
C GLY A 208 -12.18 -5.25 -22.25
N ILE A 209 -12.46 -3.95 -22.25
CA ILE A 209 -13.15 -3.24 -23.34
C ILE A 209 -12.36 -3.36 -24.65
N THR A 210 -11.03 -3.23 -24.61
CA THR A 210 -10.19 -3.41 -25.83
C THR A 210 -10.27 -4.84 -26.40
N MET A 211 -10.65 -5.82 -25.59
CA MET A 211 -10.88 -7.22 -26.01
C MET A 211 -12.35 -7.52 -26.32
N GLY A 212 -13.23 -6.53 -26.18
CA GLY A 212 -14.68 -6.65 -26.43
C GLY A 212 -15.48 -7.21 -25.26
N TYR A 213 -14.96 -7.16 -24.03
CA TYR A 213 -15.67 -7.58 -22.83
C TYR A 213 -16.34 -6.41 -22.12
N SER A 214 -17.50 -6.66 -21.49
CA SER A 214 -18.13 -5.69 -20.59
C SER A 214 -17.32 -5.57 -19.29
N PRO A 215 -17.51 -4.48 -18.51
CA PRO A 215 -16.88 -4.34 -17.19
C PRO A 215 -17.17 -5.52 -16.26
N GLU A 216 -18.42 -5.98 -16.20
CA GLU A 216 -18.85 -7.08 -15.32
C GLU A 216 -18.16 -8.39 -15.70
N ARG A 217 -18.09 -8.69 -17.01
CA ARG A 217 -17.37 -9.87 -17.50
C ARG A 217 -15.88 -9.77 -17.21
N THR A 218 -15.32 -8.57 -17.32
CA THR A 218 -13.89 -8.31 -17.04
C THR A 218 -13.56 -8.53 -15.57
N ASP A 219 -14.41 -8.11 -14.65
CA ASP A 219 -14.20 -8.34 -13.21
C ASP A 219 -14.31 -9.82 -12.83
N ARG A 220 -15.25 -10.57 -13.44
CA ARG A 220 -15.33 -12.03 -13.29
C ARG A 220 -14.06 -12.73 -13.77
N LEU A 221 -13.60 -12.37 -14.97
CA LEU A 221 -12.36 -12.87 -15.55
C LEU A 221 -11.15 -12.53 -14.68
N TYR A 222 -11.10 -11.33 -14.12
CA TYR A 222 -10.02 -10.93 -13.23
C TYR A 222 -10.03 -11.69 -11.92
N SER A 223 -11.21 -11.97 -11.35
CA SER A 223 -11.35 -12.82 -10.16
C SER A 223 -10.81 -14.22 -10.44
N GLY A 224 -11.16 -14.82 -11.59
CA GLY A 224 -10.59 -16.09 -12.04
C GLY A 224 -9.07 -16.02 -12.25
N PHE A 225 -8.55 -14.90 -12.76
CA PHE A 225 -7.10 -14.71 -12.88
C PHE A 225 -6.39 -14.59 -11.53
N GLN A 226 -6.97 -13.85 -10.57
CA GLN A 226 -6.41 -13.69 -9.22
C GLN A 226 -6.31 -15.02 -8.47
N ALA A 227 -7.26 -15.93 -8.68
CA ALA A 227 -7.20 -17.30 -8.18
C ALA A 227 -5.91 -18.05 -8.57
N LEU A 228 -5.36 -17.76 -9.75
CA LEU A 228 -4.09 -18.34 -10.20
C LEU A 228 -2.87 -17.61 -9.68
N ASP A 229 -3.00 -16.33 -9.35
CA ASP A 229 -1.95 -15.46 -8.83
C ASP A 229 -1.90 -15.53 -7.30
N GLN A 230 -1.57 -16.72 -6.79
CA GLN A 230 -1.53 -16.99 -5.34
C GLN A 230 -0.55 -16.08 -4.58
N GLU A 231 0.48 -15.57 -5.27
CA GLU A 231 1.50 -14.68 -4.70
C GLU A 231 1.10 -13.19 -4.78
N GLY A 232 0.04 -12.86 -5.52
CA GLY A 232 -0.45 -11.48 -5.69
C GLY A 232 0.54 -10.59 -6.43
N HIS A 233 1.32 -11.14 -7.37
CA HIS A 233 2.35 -10.41 -8.12
C HIS A 233 1.80 -9.75 -9.40
N GLY A 234 0.51 -9.93 -9.70
CA GLY A 234 -0.13 -9.48 -10.92
C GLY A 234 0.24 -10.31 -12.14
N SER A 235 0.85 -11.49 -11.95
CA SER A 235 1.31 -12.34 -13.05
C SER A 235 1.39 -13.81 -12.65
N VAL A 236 1.14 -14.71 -13.61
CA VAL A 236 1.06 -16.16 -13.40
C VAL A 236 2.03 -16.88 -14.34
N GLN A 237 2.69 -17.94 -13.89
CA GLN A 237 3.54 -18.74 -14.78
C GLN A 237 2.72 -19.34 -15.94
N LYS A 238 3.28 -19.28 -17.15
CA LYS A 238 2.60 -19.80 -18.35
C LYS A 238 2.16 -21.26 -18.21
N ALA A 239 2.99 -22.09 -17.56
CA ALA A 239 2.68 -23.50 -17.32
C ALA A 239 1.46 -23.67 -16.40
N THR A 240 1.36 -22.87 -15.33
CA THR A 240 0.22 -22.84 -14.42
C THR A 240 -1.06 -22.45 -15.16
N LEU A 241 -1.01 -21.38 -15.95
CA LEU A 241 -2.16 -20.95 -16.76
C LEU A 241 -2.57 -22.03 -17.78
N ALA A 242 -1.62 -22.64 -18.48
CA ALA A 242 -1.91 -23.67 -19.48
C ALA A 242 -2.54 -24.92 -18.85
N ASN A 243 -2.07 -25.33 -17.66
CA ASN A 243 -2.65 -26.45 -16.92
C ASN A 243 -4.06 -26.13 -16.43
N ALA A 244 -4.28 -24.93 -15.88
CA ALA A 244 -5.60 -24.49 -15.42
C ALA A 244 -6.60 -24.42 -16.57
N MET A 245 -6.19 -23.83 -17.71
CA MET A 245 -7.00 -23.80 -18.93
C MET A 245 -7.30 -25.21 -19.44
N ARG A 246 -6.31 -26.11 -19.49
CA ARG A 246 -6.53 -27.50 -19.93
C ARG A 246 -7.62 -28.19 -19.12
N LYS A 247 -7.62 -28.01 -17.79
CA LYS A 247 -8.64 -28.59 -16.92
C LYS A 247 -10.01 -27.94 -17.15
N ALA A 248 -10.08 -26.61 -17.13
CA ALA A 248 -11.33 -25.87 -17.26
C ALA A 248 -11.99 -26.05 -18.64
N THR A 249 -11.19 -26.20 -19.70
CA THR A 249 -11.70 -26.23 -21.09
C THR A 249 -11.79 -27.63 -21.69
N ALA A 250 -11.51 -28.68 -20.92
CA ALA A 250 -11.45 -30.06 -21.43
C ALA A 250 -12.75 -30.53 -22.10
N LYS A 251 -13.91 -30.03 -21.63
CA LYS A 251 -15.23 -30.37 -22.19
C LYS A 251 -15.61 -29.53 -23.42
N TRP A 252 -14.85 -28.46 -23.71
CA TRP A 252 -15.22 -27.42 -24.67
C TRP A 252 -14.36 -27.39 -25.92
N CYS A 253 -13.10 -27.82 -25.82
CA CYS A 253 -12.19 -27.82 -26.95
C CYS A 253 -11.15 -28.93 -26.86
N SER A 254 -10.62 -29.32 -28.02
CA SER A 254 -9.50 -30.28 -28.10
C SER A 254 -8.19 -29.68 -27.61
N GLN A 255 -7.23 -30.54 -27.25
CA GLN A 255 -5.90 -30.11 -26.84
C GLN A 255 -5.17 -29.28 -27.92
N THR A 256 -5.42 -29.57 -29.19
CA THR A 256 -4.86 -28.81 -30.33
C THR A 256 -5.42 -27.40 -30.36
N GLN A 257 -6.75 -27.27 -30.27
CA GLN A 257 -7.47 -26.01 -30.20
C GLN A 257 -7.04 -25.13 -29.02
N LEU A 258 -6.88 -25.73 -27.83
CA LEU A 258 -6.35 -25.02 -26.67
C LEU A 258 -4.91 -24.54 -26.90
N SER A 259 -4.08 -25.36 -27.55
CA SER A 259 -2.69 -24.99 -27.87
C SER A 259 -2.63 -23.80 -28.83
N GLU A 260 -3.55 -23.72 -29.79
CA GLU A 260 -3.73 -22.55 -30.67
C GLU A 260 -4.21 -21.32 -29.87
N ALA A 261 -5.14 -21.48 -28.93
CA ALA A 261 -5.59 -20.38 -28.08
C ALA A 261 -4.48 -19.83 -27.15
N LEU A 262 -3.51 -20.67 -26.76
CA LEU A 262 -2.34 -20.28 -25.97
C LEU A 262 -1.20 -19.68 -26.81
N PHE A 263 -1.28 -19.77 -28.14
CA PHE A 263 -0.27 -19.24 -29.07
C PHE A 263 0.05 -17.74 -28.87
N PRO A 264 -0.91 -16.84 -28.57
CA PRO A 264 -0.63 -15.41 -28.37
C PRO A 264 0.36 -15.09 -27.25
N LEU A 265 0.63 -16.02 -26.35
CA LEU A 265 1.62 -15.86 -25.28
C LEU A 265 3.07 -16.02 -25.79
N GLY A 266 3.27 -16.47 -27.02
CA GLY A 266 4.59 -16.75 -27.60
C GLY A 266 5.27 -17.98 -26.97
N SER A 267 6.50 -18.29 -27.37
CA SER A 267 7.27 -19.43 -26.85
C SER A 267 8.02 -19.13 -25.54
N ASN A 268 8.11 -17.88 -25.13
CA ASN A 268 8.89 -17.46 -23.98
C ASN A 268 8.28 -17.95 -22.65
N SER A 269 9.14 -18.24 -21.67
CA SER A 269 8.75 -18.57 -20.29
C SER A 269 8.40 -17.34 -19.45
N ALA A 270 8.04 -16.22 -20.09
CA ALA A 270 7.67 -15.00 -19.39
C ALA A 270 6.35 -15.22 -18.62
N PRO A 271 6.22 -14.66 -17.41
CA PRO A 271 4.98 -14.74 -16.67
C PRO A 271 3.87 -13.99 -17.42
N VAL A 272 2.65 -14.51 -17.33
CA VAL A 272 1.46 -14.02 -18.01
C VAL A 272 0.74 -13.06 -17.09
N ASN A 273 0.66 -11.79 -17.49
CA ASN A 273 -0.16 -10.80 -16.80
C ASN A 273 -1.63 -10.89 -17.24
N PHE A 274 -2.51 -10.10 -16.62
CA PHE A 274 -3.94 -10.12 -16.92
C PHE A 274 -4.26 -9.85 -18.40
N GLN A 275 -3.52 -8.95 -19.06
CA GLN A 275 -3.70 -8.70 -20.49
C GLN A 275 -3.38 -9.93 -21.35
N GLY A 276 -2.31 -10.66 -21.02
CA GLY A 276 -1.96 -11.91 -21.66
C GLY A 276 -3.04 -12.98 -21.47
N PHE A 277 -3.58 -13.06 -20.25
CA PHE A 277 -4.72 -13.93 -19.94
C PHE A 277 -5.96 -13.59 -20.79
N LEU A 278 -6.34 -12.31 -20.88
CA LEU A 278 -7.48 -11.89 -21.71
C LEU A 278 -7.31 -12.26 -23.19
N LYS A 279 -6.09 -12.20 -23.73
CA LYS A 279 -5.81 -12.62 -25.12
C LYS A 279 -6.05 -14.12 -25.31
N VAL A 280 -5.67 -14.95 -24.35
CA VAL A 280 -5.93 -16.40 -24.40
C VAL A 280 -7.42 -16.69 -24.33
N VAL A 281 -8.12 -16.07 -23.38
CA VAL A 281 -9.58 -16.20 -23.26
C VAL A 281 -10.27 -15.76 -24.55
N LYS A 282 -9.80 -14.66 -25.18
CA LYS A 282 -10.36 -14.16 -26.43
C LYS A 282 -10.11 -15.10 -27.61
N ALA A 283 -8.92 -15.71 -27.66
CA ALA A 283 -8.62 -16.71 -28.68
C ALA A 283 -9.48 -17.96 -28.48
N LEU A 284 -9.69 -18.37 -27.23
CA LEU A 284 -10.54 -19.50 -26.87
C LEU A 284 -12.01 -19.27 -27.23
N GLU A 285 -12.55 -18.05 -27.05
CA GLU A 285 -13.91 -17.67 -27.45
C GLU A 285 -14.19 -17.95 -28.93
N ASN A 286 -13.18 -17.86 -29.80
CA ASN A 286 -13.33 -18.14 -31.23
C ASN A 286 -13.30 -19.63 -31.58
N VAL A 287 -12.93 -20.49 -30.62
CA VAL A 287 -12.65 -21.91 -30.85
C VAL A 287 -13.63 -22.82 -30.11
N VAL A 288 -14.20 -22.35 -29.00
CA VAL A 288 -15.24 -23.07 -28.27
C VAL A 288 -16.51 -23.13 -29.10
N GLU A 289 -16.95 -24.34 -29.42
CA GLU A 289 -18.23 -24.59 -30.05
C GLU A 289 -19.30 -24.73 -28.96
N GLY A 290 -20.35 -23.89 -28.98
CA GLY A 290 -21.49 -24.00 -28.06
C GLY A 290 -21.66 -22.80 -27.12
N ASP A 291 -22.02 -23.07 -25.87
CA ASP A 291 -22.33 -22.05 -24.87
C ASP A 291 -21.05 -21.51 -24.22
N TRP A 292 -20.59 -20.37 -24.74
CA TRP A 292 -19.42 -19.68 -24.22
C TRP A 292 -19.55 -19.27 -22.75
N GLU A 293 -20.75 -18.95 -22.26
CA GLU A 293 -20.93 -18.49 -20.88
C GLU A 293 -20.68 -19.62 -19.88
N GLU A 294 -21.10 -20.85 -20.20
CA GLU A 294 -20.82 -22.01 -19.35
C GLU A 294 -19.32 -22.36 -19.34
N CYS A 295 -18.63 -22.22 -20.48
CA CYS A 295 -17.18 -22.35 -20.54
C CYS A 295 -16.47 -21.30 -19.69
N LEU A 296 -16.96 -20.06 -19.74
CA LEU A 296 -16.45 -18.97 -18.94
C LEU A 296 -16.67 -19.21 -17.43
N ASP A 297 -17.81 -19.77 -17.04
CA ASP A 297 -18.10 -20.18 -15.67
C ASP A 297 -17.07 -21.22 -15.18
N ASP A 298 -16.76 -22.23 -15.99
CA ASP A 298 -15.74 -23.25 -15.65
C ASP A 298 -14.34 -22.64 -15.49
N ILE A 299 -13.97 -21.68 -16.35
CA ILE A 299 -12.70 -20.94 -16.24
C ILE A 299 -12.67 -20.13 -14.94
N CYS A 300 -13.77 -19.50 -14.55
CA CYS A 300 -13.84 -18.73 -13.30
C CYS A 300 -13.87 -19.61 -12.05
N ALA A 301 -14.26 -20.89 -12.17
CA ALA A 301 -14.46 -21.81 -11.05
C ALA A 301 -13.28 -22.77 -10.78
N TRP A 302 -12.13 -22.59 -11.45
CA TRP A 302 -11.01 -23.53 -11.37
C TRP A 302 -10.30 -23.62 -10.00
N GLU A 303 -10.60 -22.74 -9.05
CA GLU A 303 -10.07 -22.82 -7.67
C GLU A 303 -10.42 -24.16 -7.03
N ASN A 304 -11.62 -24.66 -7.33
CA ASN A 304 -12.09 -25.96 -6.84
C ASN A 304 -11.32 -27.14 -7.45
N SER A 305 -10.59 -26.93 -8.55
CA SER A 305 -9.96 -27.98 -9.37
C SER A 305 -8.43 -28.02 -9.23
N LEU A 306 -7.81 -27.06 -8.56
CA LEU A 306 -6.36 -27.00 -8.37
C LEU A 306 -5.88 -27.73 -7.10
N GLY A 307 -6.77 -28.04 -6.16
CA GLY A 307 -6.40 -28.53 -4.83
C GLY A 307 -6.41 -30.05 -4.59
N LEU A 308 -6.69 -30.91 -5.58
CA LEU A 308 -7.03 -32.32 -5.29
C LEU A 308 -6.20 -33.39 -6.03
N ASP A 309 -5.31 -33.05 -6.95
CA ASP A 309 -4.63 -34.06 -7.79
C ASP A 309 -3.24 -34.49 -7.28
N GLU A 310 -2.81 -34.07 -6.08
CA GLU A 310 -1.48 -34.47 -5.56
C GLU A 310 -1.43 -35.89 -4.95
N GLU A 311 -2.55 -36.61 -4.80
CA GLU A 311 -2.54 -37.94 -4.17
C GLU A 311 -2.77 -39.15 -5.11
N GLU A 312 -3.25 -38.97 -6.34
CA GLU A 312 -3.52 -40.10 -7.24
C GLU A 312 -2.43 -40.25 -8.31
N GLY A 313 -1.32 -40.90 -7.97
CA GLY A 313 -0.41 -41.38 -9.01
C GLY A 313 1.05 -41.62 -8.65
N ASN A 314 1.38 -41.96 -7.41
CA ASN A 314 2.64 -42.69 -7.17
C ASN A 314 2.44 -44.16 -7.58
N VAL A 315 2.22 -44.40 -8.87
CA VAL A 315 2.36 -45.74 -9.44
C VAL A 315 3.85 -46.01 -9.45
N GLU A 316 4.30 -46.83 -8.50
CA GLU A 316 5.64 -47.42 -8.47
C GLU A 316 5.96 -48.04 -9.84
N GLU A 317 6.63 -47.28 -10.70
CA GLU A 317 7.28 -47.80 -11.88
C GLU A 317 8.53 -48.55 -11.40
N HIS A 318 8.37 -49.84 -11.20
CA HIS A 318 9.42 -50.78 -10.84
C HIS A 318 10.39 -50.93 -12.03
N LEU A 319 11.32 -49.99 -12.18
CA LEU A 319 12.37 -50.03 -13.19
C LEU A 319 13.62 -50.72 -12.61
N GLU A 320 13.91 -51.88 -13.20
CA GLU A 320 15.08 -52.71 -12.92
C GLU A 320 16.40 -51.93 -13.07
N ALA A 321 17.29 -52.20 -12.12
CA ALA A 321 18.63 -51.64 -12.05
C ALA A 321 19.58 -52.23 -13.11
N GLN A 322 20.29 -51.37 -13.83
CA GLN A 322 21.65 -51.66 -14.32
C GLN A 322 22.59 -50.45 -14.12
N THR A 323 23.56 -50.65 -13.24
CA THR A 323 24.76 -49.86 -12.91
C THR A 323 25.83 -49.89 -14.04
N PRO A 324 27.07 -49.34 -13.88
CA PRO A 324 27.52 -48.01 -13.43
C PRO A 324 28.64 -47.41 -14.35
N THR A 325 28.89 -46.09 -14.33
CA THR A 325 30.26 -45.56 -14.65
C THR A 325 30.53 -44.13 -14.11
N SER A 326 31.28 -44.09 -13.00
CA SER A 326 32.44 -43.25 -12.66
C SER A 326 32.70 -41.86 -13.30
N THR A 327 32.64 -40.80 -12.44
CA THR A 327 33.61 -39.66 -12.19
C THR A 327 34.00 -38.65 -13.30
N PRO A 328 34.58 -37.44 -12.98
CA PRO A 328 34.64 -36.68 -11.71
C PRO A 328 34.37 -35.14 -11.81
N SER A 329 33.96 -34.56 -10.68
CA SER A 329 34.43 -33.30 -10.05
C SER A 329 35.08 -32.19 -10.91
N MET A 330 34.42 -31.03 -11.01
CA MET A 330 35.11 -29.74 -11.03
C MET A 330 34.47 -28.69 -10.11
N LYS A 331 35.37 -28.05 -9.36
CA LYS A 331 35.21 -27.07 -8.28
C LYS A 331 34.47 -25.80 -8.72
N LEU A 332 33.51 -25.36 -7.91
CA LEU A 332 32.95 -24.00 -7.98
C LEU A 332 33.75 -23.07 -7.06
N ASN A 333 34.44 -22.08 -7.63
CA ASN A 333 35.07 -20.99 -6.90
C ASN A 333 33.99 -19.97 -6.48
N ARG A 334 33.78 -19.82 -5.17
CA ARG A 334 33.17 -18.62 -4.58
C ARG A 334 34.25 -17.56 -4.45
N MET A 335 34.08 -16.42 -5.10
CA MET A 335 34.71 -15.17 -4.67
C MET A 335 33.63 -14.12 -4.41
N SER A 336 33.62 -13.67 -3.17
CA SER A 336 32.94 -12.49 -2.66
C SER A 336 33.38 -11.24 -3.41
N SER A 337 32.46 -10.28 -3.58
CA SER A 337 32.84 -8.87 -3.48
C SER A 337 31.65 -8.06 -2.98
N ALA A 338 31.86 -7.47 -1.81
CA ALA A 338 31.03 -6.44 -1.23
C ALA A 338 31.26 -5.12 -1.99
N VAL A 339 30.19 -4.40 -2.30
CA VAL A 339 30.28 -2.99 -2.72
C VAL A 339 29.37 -2.18 -1.81
N ALA A 340 30.01 -1.54 -0.82
CA ALA A 340 29.46 -0.43 -0.07
C ALA A 340 29.52 0.83 -0.95
N GLY A 341 28.35 1.33 -1.36
CA GLY A 341 28.21 2.60 -2.07
C GLY A 341 27.95 3.74 -1.09
N LYS A 342 28.98 4.56 -0.84
CA LYS A 342 28.86 5.89 -0.21
C LYS A 342 28.07 6.82 -1.15
N MET A 343 26.96 7.39 -0.68
CA MET A 343 26.35 8.56 -1.30
C MET A 343 27.04 9.83 -0.78
N SER A 344 27.66 10.56 -1.70
CA SER A 344 28.17 11.92 -1.50
C SER A 344 27.06 12.90 -1.87
N LEU A 345 26.68 13.75 -0.92
CA LEU A 345 25.88 14.94 -1.15
C LEU A 345 26.70 15.95 -1.98
N PHE A 346 26.07 16.57 -2.96
CA PHE A 346 26.53 17.82 -3.54
C PHE A 346 25.50 18.92 -3.28
N THR A 347 26.05 19.99 -2.72
CA THR A 347 25.69 21.43 -2.73
C THR A 347 24.47 21.88 -3.49
#